data_AF-A0A368GGR1-F1
#
_entry.id   AF-A0A368GGR1-F1
#
_cell.length_a   1.000
_cell.length_b   1.000
_cell.length_c   1.000
_cell.angle_alpha   90.00
_cell.angle_beta   90.00
_cell.angle_gamma   90.00
#
_symmetry.space_group_name_H-M   'P 1'
#
loop_
_entity.id
_entity.type
_entity.pdbx_description
1 polymer ?
#
loop_
_entity_poly.entity_id
_entity_poly.type
_entity_poly.pdbx_seq_one_letter_code
_entity_poly.pdbx_strand_id
1 'polypeptide(L)'
;MSRAKYLLLWTTAFGWITVITCIDCSKAPSEALRIVCQQLQRWDDGARKTPAPTSVKPPSIGGKVQLAADFAPIASNMYQCMDIACLCVFFRGSGGASCMVQGRPLRKALRKEYRQLTDDERNRVHTAFRTIKSSGEFDRLARIHAQFASSGGAHSGPAFLPWHREYMKRVEIALRQVDPEIALPYWDSTLDENMPNSKDSIMWTNEFMGETTGGSVSGGPFREWRTLEGRPNIRRDVGAKGKCFSEDEIQFMMGQTDISQVLAFTSPKQGCPFQPNFNVIEYTHGNPHIYVGGEMFDQATAGNDPVFYMHHSFVDYIWEMWRQSKQVTIIYVLLHSFEDFLVIVKDQHFHLAIPFFTKKRV
;
A
#
# COMPACT_ATOMS: atom_id res chain seq x y z
N MET A 1 -22.77 59.69 50.88
CA MET A 1 -21.79 58.58 50.98
C MET A 1 -22.36 57.35 50.29
N SER A 2 -21.60 56.89 49.29
CA SER A 2 -21.58 55.63 48.51
C SER A 2 -22.83 54.77 48.25
N ARG A 3 -22.95 54.42 46.97
CA ARG A 3 -23.97 53.64 46.26
C ARG A 3 -23.86 52.12 46.49
N ALA A 4 -25.00 51.44 46.35
CA ALA A 4 -25.14 49.99 46.28
C ALA A 4 -24.25 49.37 45.19
N LYS A 5 -23.51 48.31 45.55
CA LYS A 5 -22.66 47.53 44.63
C LYS A 5 -23.54 46.51 43.89
N TYR A 6 -23.70 46.71 42.60
CA TYR A 6 -24.24 45.70 41.69
C TYR A 6 -23.16 44.65 41.39
N LEU A 7 -23.59 43.40 41.45
CA LEU A 7 -22.87 42.18 41.10
C LEU A 7 -22.64 42.16 39.58
N LEU A 8 -21.38 42.09 39.11
CA LEU A 8 -21.06 41.71 37.73
C LEU A 8 -20.08 40.52 37.77
N LEU A 9 -20.63 39.33 37.58
CA LEU A 9 -19.89 38.13 37.20
C LEU A 9 -19.53 38.27 35.71
N TRP A 10 -18.26 38.56 35.42
CA TRP A 10 -17.71 38.41 34.08
C TRP A 10 -17.25 36.97 33.89
N THR A 11 -18.12 36.12 33.33
CA THR A 11 -17.71 34.85 32.73
C THR A 11 -17.68 35.01 31.22
N THR A 12 -16.59 35.54 30.67
CA THR A 12 -16.30 35.40 29.24
C THR A 12 -15.65 34.04 28.99
N ALA A 13 -16.47 33.00 28.94
CA ALA A 13 -16.09 31.73 28.35
C ALA A 13 -16.26 31.82 26.83
N PHE A 14 -15.36 32.52 26.14
CA PHE A 14 -15.18 32.31 24.70
C PHE A 14 -14.25 31.12 24.49
N GLY A 15 -14.78 29.93 24.79
CA GLY A 15 -14.21 28.70 24.27
C GLY A 15 -14.47 28.66 22.79
N TRP A 16 -13.47 29.02 21.99
CA TRP A 16 -13.43 28.57 20.60
C TRP A 16 -13.25 27.06 20.66
N ILE A 17 -14.35 26.32 20.71
CA ILE A 17 -14.34 24.91 20.31
C ILE A 17 -14.11 24.97 18.81
N THR A 18 -12.84 25.05 18.40
CA THR A 18 -12.46 24.69 17.04
C THR A 18 -12.87 23.25 16.87
N VAL A 19 -14.03 23.05 16.25
CA VAL A 19 -14.47 21.74 15.81
C VAL A 19 -13.44 21.30 14.79
N ILE A 20 -12.50 20.45 15.19
CA ILE A 20 -11.48 19.91 14.31
C ILE A 20 -12.20 18.97 13.34
N THR A 21 -12.49 19.49 12.14
CA THR A 21 -13.09 18.77 11.03
C THR A 21 -12.06 17.83 10.41
N CYS A 22 -12.54 16.73 9.82
CA CYS A 22 -11.76 15.89 8.92
C CYS A 22 -10.99 16.74 7.89
N ILE A 23 -9.90 16.20 7.34
CA ILE A 23 -9.14 16.88 6.28
C ILE A 23 -10.08 17.34 5.15
N ASP A 24 -9.99 18.61 4.79
CA ASP A 24 -10.83 19.24 3.78
C ASP A 24 -10.22 19.05 2.39
N CYS A 25 -10.78 18.13 1.61
CA CYS A 25 -10.28 17.83 0.26
C CYS A 25 -10.34 19.05 -0.69
N SER A 26 -11.17 20.05 -0.41
CA SER A 26 -11.21 21.26 -1.24
C SER A 26 -9.95 22.10 -1.12
N LYS A 27 -9.17 21.90 -0.05
CA LYS A 27 -7.86 22.55 0.20
C LYS A 27 -6.67 21.75 -0.32
N ALA A 28 -6.90 20.66 -1.06
CA ALA A 28 -5.82 19.89 -1.64
C ALA A 28 -5.02 20.75 -2.65
N PRO A 29 -3.68 20.66 -2.66
CA PRO A 29 -2.84 21.56 -3.45
C PRO A 29 -2.84 21.23 -4.95
N SER A 30 -3.44 20.12 -5.36
CA SER A 30 -3.58 19.73 -6.76
C SER A 30 -4.91 19.02 -7.01
N GLU A 31 -5.34 18.97 -8.28
CA GLU A 31 -6.52 18.21 -8.68
C GLU A 31 -6.38 16.71 -8.32
N ALA A 32 -5.19 16.14 -8.54
CA ALA A 32 -4.93 14.74 -8.24
C ALA A 32 -5.05 14.44 -6.74
N LEU A 33 -4.45 15.27 -5.88
CA LEU A 33 -4.57 15.10 -4.44
C LEU A 33 -6.00 15.32 -3.94
N ARG A 34 -6.77 16.21 -4.58
CA ARG A 34 -8.21 16.35 -4.30
C ARG A 34 -8.97 15.06 -4.62
N ILE A 35 -8.69 14.44 -5.76
CA ILE A 35 -9.31 13.16 -6.18
C ILE A 35 -8.95 12.06 -5.17
N VAL A 36 -7.66 11.92 -4.84
CA VAL A 36 -7.16 10.94 -3.86
C VAL A 36 -7.82 11.13 -2.50
N CYS A 37 -7.92 12.37 -2.01
CA CYS A 37 -8.61 12.68 -0.76
C CYS A 37 -10.07 12.27 -0.75
N GLN A 38 -10.81 12.60 -1.82
CA GLN A 38 -12.21 12.19 -1.92
C GLN A 38 -12.35 10.67 -2.01
N GLN A 39 -11.42 9.99 -2.67
CA GLN A 39 -11.41 8.54 -2.74
C GLN A 39 -11.12 7.88 -1.38
N LEU A 40 -10.13 8.38 -0.62
CA LEU A 40 -9.84 7.90 0.74
C LEU A 40 -11.04 8.10 1.65
N GLN A 41 -11.71 9.26 1.61
CA GLN A 41 -12.93 9.48 2.37
C GLN A 41 -14.05 8.49 2.00
N ARG A 42 -14.22 8.19 0.69
CA ARG A 42 -15.18 7.16 0.25
C ARG A 42 -14.81 5.75 0.73
N TRP A 43 -13.51 5.42 0.72
CA TRP A 43 -13.00 4.14 1.20
C TRP A 43 -13.27 3.97 2.70
N ASP A 44 -12.92 4.97 3.49
CA ASP A 44 -13.17 5.02 4.93
C ASP A 44 -14.66 4.90 5.26
N ASP A 45 -15.51 5.68 4.58
CA ASP A 45 -16.96 5.62 4.75
C ASP A 45 -17.50 4.20 4.50
N GLY A 46 -17.06 3.56 3.42
CA GLY A 46 -17.42 2.18 3.09
C GLY A 46 -16.94 1.18 4.15
N ALA A 47 -15.67 1.28 4.56
CA ALA A 47 -15.08 0.43 5.59
C ALA A 47 -15.78 0.59 6.95
N ARG A 48 -16.17 1.80 7.33
CA ARG A 48 -16.88 2.08 8.58
C ARG A 48 -18.30 1.55 8.57
N LYS A 49 -19.02 1.66 7.44
CA LYS A 49 -20.39 1.15 7.25
C LYS A 49 -20.45 -0.37 7.17
N THR A 50 -19.34 -1.02 6.80
CA THR A 50 -19.25 -2.47 6.83
C THR A 50 -19.20 -2.94 8.30
N PRO A 51 -20.06 -3.89 8.71
CA PRO A 51 -19.98 -4.50 10.04
C PRO A 51 -18.55 -4.96 10.29
N ALA A 52 -18.00 -4.62 11.45
CA ALA A 52 -16.68 -5.14 11.79
C ALA A 52 -16.77 -6.66 11.75
N PRO A 53 -15.93 -7.37 10.97
CA PRO A 53 -15.80 -8.80 11.16
C PRO A 53 -15.43 -9.02 12.62
N THR A 54 -15.96 -10.08 13.24
CA THR A 54 -15.70 -10.47 14.64
C THR A 54 -14.21 -10.67 14.98
N SER A 55 -13.32 -10.51 14.00
CA SER A 55 -11.89 -10.33 14.14
C SER A 55 -11.41 -9.46 12.98
N VAL A 56 -10.60 -8.44 13.25
CA VAL A 56 -9.86 -7.74 12.21
C VAL A 56 -8.72 -8.63 11.77
N LYS A 57 -8.79 -9.07 10.51
CA LYS A 57 -7.83 -10.01 9.95
C LYS A 57 -6.88 -9.26 9.01
N PRO A 58 -5.57 -9.58 9.02
CA PRO A 58 -4.72 -9.39 7.84
C PRO A 58 -5.38 -10.07 6.64
N PRO A 59 -4.92 -9.87 5.40
CA PRO A 59 -5.61 -10.34 4.20
C PRO A 59 -5.80 -11.87 4.03
N SER A 60 -6.11 -12.66 5.05
CA SER A 60 -6.43 -14.09 5.00
C SER A 60 -7.87 -14.31 4.53
N ILE A 61 -8.04 -14.90 3.35
CA ILE A 61 -9.35 -15.29 2.82
C ILE A 61 -9.86 -16.55 3.54
N GLY A 62 -11.03 -16.44 4.16
CA GLY A 62 -12.07 -17.47 4.19
C GLY A 62 -11.87 -18.70 5.08
N GLY A 63 -12.63 -18.74 6.19
CA GLY A 63 -13.01 -20.00 6.83
C GLY A 63 -12.48 -20.23 8.25
N LYS A 64 -13.40 -20.12 9.21
CA LYS A 64 -13.31 -20.49 10.63
C LYS A 64 -12.49 -19.60 11.56
N VAL A 65 -13.02 -19.55 12.78
CA VAL A 65 -12.71 -18.67 13.91
C VAL A 65 -11.38 -19.07 14.52
N GLN A 66 -10.40 -18.17 14.60
CA GLN A 66 -9.54 -18.02 15.77
C GLN A 66 -8.61 -16.82 15.56
N LEU A 67 -8.64 -15.85 16.47
CA LEU A 67 -7.60 -14.82 16.68
C LEU A 67 -6.19 -15.40 16.97
N ALA A 68 -6.04 -16.73 16.92
CA ALA A 68 -4.82 -17.49 17.16
C ALA A 68 -4.32 -18.26 15.91
N ALA A 69 -5.04 -18.25 14.78
CA ALA A 69 -4.62 -19.03 13.59
C ALA A 69 -3.44 -18.39 12.83
N ASP A 70 -3.22 -17.07 12.96
CA ASP A 70 -2.02 -16.39 12.43
C ASP A 70 -0.76 -16.63 13.29
N PHE A 71 -0.94 -17.29 14.45
CA PHE A 71 0.11 -17.89 15.27
C PHE A 71 -0.02 -19.42 15.31
N ALA A 72 -0.78 -20.01 14.39
CA ALA A 72 -0.82 -21.47 14.28
C ALA A 72 0.63 -21.96 14.15
N PRO A 73 1.08 -22.92 14.97
CA PRO A 73 2.43 -23.45 14.89
C PRO A 73 2.75 -24.07 13.52
N ILE A 74 1.74 -24.23 12.64
CA ILE A 74 1.82 -24.80 11.31
C ILE A 74 1.03 -23.91 10.35
N ALA A 75 1.71 -23.37 9.32
CA ALA A 75 1.07 -22.59 8.26
C ALA A 75 0.12 -23.49 7.44
N SER A 76 -1.08 -22.98 7.15
CA SER A 76 -2.10 -23.65 6.32
C SER A 76 -1.95 -23.36 4.83
N ASN A 77 -1.30 -22.26 4.49
CA ASN A 77 -1.01 -21.85 3.11
C ASN A 77 0.28 -21.03 3.04
N MET A 78 0.85 -20.89 1.84
CA MET A 78 2.16 -20.23 1.65
C MET A 78 2.18 -18.76 2.07
N TYR A 79 1.06 -18.05 2.04
CA TYR A 79 1.02 -16.63 2.41
C TYR A 79 1.14 -16.38 3.91
N GLN A 80 0.96 -17.42 4.73
CA GLN A 80 1.19 -17.36 6.17
C GLN A 80 2.67 -17.55 6.53
N CYS A 81 3.51 -17.99 5.59
CA CYS A 81 4.90 -18.26 5.88
C CYS A 81 5.71 -16.99 6.15
N MET A 82 6.50 -17.02 7.21
CA MET A 82 7.36 -15.92 7.65
C MET A 82 8.85 -16.21 7.54
N ASP A 83 9.24 -17.33 6.92
CA ASP A 83 10.62 -17.68 6.59
C ASP A 83 10.70 -18.65 5.41
N ILE A 84 11.93 -18.86 4.93
CA ILE A 84 12.26 -19.76 3.80
C ILE A 84 11.91 -21.21 4.15
N ALA A 85 12.08 -21.62 5.42
CA ALA A 85 11.83 -22.99 5.84
C ALA A 85 10.34 -23.37 5.71
N CYS A 86 9.45 -22.47 6.13
CA CYS A 86 8.01 -22.61 5.94
C CYS A 86 7.64 -22.62 4.44
N LEU A 87 8.15 -21.66 3.67
CA LEU A 87 7.87 -21.58 2.23
C LEU A 87 8.33 -22.83 1.48
N CYS A 88 9.43 -23.45 1.93
CA CYS A 88 10.02 -24.62 1.27
C CYS A 88 9.01 -25.75 1.07
N VAL A 89 8.17 -26.01 2.07
CA VAL A 89 7.14 -27.05 2.01
C VAL A 89 6.13 -26.75 0.91
N PHE A 90 5.64 -25.51 0.84
CA PHE A 90 4.65 -25.11 -0.16
C PHE A 90 5.22 -25.03 -1.57
N PHE A 91 6.53 -24.78 -1.69
CA PHE A 91 7.23 -24.69 -2.97
C PHE A 91 7.69 -26.08 -3.45
N ARG A 92 7.30 -27.16 -2.75
CA ARG A 92 7.75 -28.54 -3.01
C ARG A 92 9.28 -28.65 -3.03
N GLY A 93 9.94 -27.87 -2.19
CA GLY A 93 11.37 -27.86 -2.02
C GLY A 93 11.85 -28.81 -0.93
N SER A 94 13.17 -28.97 -0.84
CA SER A 94 13.86 -29.77 0.18
C SER A 94 14.95 -28.96 0.87
N GLY A 95 15.33 -29.31 2.11
CA GLY A 95 16.45 -28.67 2.82
C GLY A 95 16.07 -27.59 3.83
N GLY A 96 14.77 -27.41 4.12
CA GLY A 96 14.29 -26.51 5.19
C GLY A 96 14.77 -25.08 5.00
N ALA A 97 15.61 -24.57 5.92
CA ALA A 97 16.17 -23.22 5.83
C ALA A 97 17.12 -23.01 4.63
N SER A 98 17.76 -24.08 4.14
CA SER A 98 18.58 -24.09 2.92
C SER A 98 17.77 -24.63 1.75
N CYS A 99 16.56 -24.10 1.57
CA CYS A 99 15.58 -24.67 0.66
C CYS A 99 16.05 -24.69 -0.80
N MET A 100 15.91 -25.83 -1.44
CA MET A 100 16.14 -26.06 -2.86
C MET A 100 14.80 -26.43 -3.52
N VAL A 101 14.41 -25.68 -4.56
CA VAL A 101 13.20 -25.87 -5.35
C VAL A 101 13.64 -26.17 -6.78
N GLN A 102 13.37 -27.37 -7.27
CA GLN A 102 13.77 -27.81 -8.62
C GLN A 102 15.27 -27.59 -8.92
N GLY A 103 16.14 -27.86 -7.94
CA GLY A 103 17.58 -27.67 -8.07
C GLY A 103 18.06 -26.22 -7.96
N ARG A 104 17.15 -25.25 -7.75
CA ARG A 104 17.49 -23.83 -7.55
C ARG A 104 17.27 -23.42 -6.09
N PRO A 105 18.14 -22.57 -5.51
CA PRO A 105 18.00 -22.17 -4.11
C PRO A 105 16.88 -21.14 -3.93
N LEU A 106 15.96 -21.38 -2.99
CA LEU A 106 15.01 -20.37 -2.55
C LEU A 106 15.69 -19.47 -1.52
N ARG A 107 16.09 -18.27 -1.94
CA ARG A 107 16.83 -17.30 -1.11
C ARG A 107 15.95 -16.11 -0.71
N LYS A 108 16.53 -15.14 -0.01
CA LYS A 108 15.86 -13.86 0.18
C LYS A 108 15.72 -13.13 -1.15
N ALA A 109 14.52 -12.61 -1.42
CA ALA A 109 14.26 -11.84 -2.62
C ALA A 109 14.98 -10.48 -2.53
N LEU A 110 15.70 -10.11 -3.59
CA LEU A 110 16.26 -8.77 -3.76
C LEU A 110 15.45 -8.05 -4.83
N ARG A 111 14.56 -7.15 -4.41
CA ARG A 111 13.79 -6.31 -5.32
C ARG A 111 14.69 -5.28 -5.97
N LYS A 112 14.70 -5.22 -7.30
CA LYS A 112 15.46 -4.27 -8.11
C LYS A 112 14.52 -3.27 -8.77
N GLU A 113 15.06 -2.13 -9.15
CA GLU A 113 14.35 -1.20 -10.03
C GLU A 113 14.09 -1.90 -11.36
N TYR A 114 12.87 -1.78 -11.87
CA TYR A 114 12.38 -2.58 -12.99
C TYR A 114 13.17 -2.38 -14.31
N ARG A 115 13.68 -1.17 -14.57
CA ARG A 115 14.54 -0.82 -15.71
C ARG A 115 15.98 -1.28 -15.55
N GLN A 116 16.37 -1.70 -14.35
CA GLN A 116 17.68 -2.29 -14.08
C GLN A 116 17.71 -3.81 -14.19
N LEU A 117 16.56 -4.46 -14.41
CA LEU A 117 16.53 -5.88 -14.71
C LEU A 117 17.19 -6.16 -16.06
N THR A 118 17.93 -7.26 -16.15
CA THR A 118 18.32 -7.79 -17.46
C THR A 118 17.09 -8.24 -18.25
N ASP A 119 17.23 -8.40 -19.56
CA ASP A 119 16.12 -8.86 -20.42
C ASP A 119 15.62 -10.24 -19.98
N ASP A 120 16.52 -11.13 -19.54
CA ASP A 120 16.15 -12.44 -18.97
C ASP A 120 15.36 -12.29 -17.67
N GLU A 121 15.85 -11.48 -16.72
CA GLU A 121 15.16 -11.23 -15.44
C GLU A 121 13.76 -10.65 -15.68
N ARG A 122 13.65 -9.67 -16.58
CA ARG A 122 12.39 -9.01 -16.93
C ARG A 122 11.41 -9.98 -17.60
N ASN A 123 11.87 -10.78 -18.57
CA ASN A 123 11.06 -11.80 -19.23
C ASN A 123 10.55 -12.87 -18.25
N ARG A 124 11.37 -13.28 -17.27
CA ARG A 124 10.96 -14.22 -16.21
C ARG A 124 9.86 -13.61 -15.32
N VAL A 125 10.00 -12.33 -14.95
CA VAL A 125 8.95 -11.61 -14.20
C VAL A 125 7.65 -11.52 -15.01
N HIS A 126 7.70 -11.14 -16.29
CA HIS A 126 6.51 -11.09 -17.16
C HIS A 126 5.84 -12.45 -17.27
N THR A 127 6.63 -13.50 -17.47
CA THR A 127 6.15 -14.88 -17.58
C THR A 127 5.49 -15.33 -16.28
N ALA A 128 6.08 -15.00 -15.12
CA ALA A 128 5.49 -15.31 -13.82
C ALA A 128 4.14 -14.61 -13.62
N PHE A 129 4.04 -13.31 -13.91
CA PHE A 129 2.77 -12.58 -13.87
C PHE A 129 1.71 -13.21 -14.78
N ARG A 130 2.07 -13.50 -16.03
CA ARG A 130 1.18 -14.17 -16.99
C ARG A 130 0.72 -15.54 -16.50
N THR A 131 1.61 -16.28 -15.84
CA THR A 131 1.32 -17.62 -15.29
C THR A 131 0.35 -17.54 -14.10
N ILE A 132 0.57 -16.61 -13.16
CA ILE A 132 -0.38 -16.44 -12.05
C ILE A 132 -1.70 -15.83 -12.51
N LYS A 133 -1.71 -15.09 -13.62
CA LYS A 133 -2.94 -14.61 -14.26
C LYS A 133 -3.73 -15.74 -14.89
N SER A 134 -3.08 -16.63 -15.65
CA SER A 134 -3.75 -17.76 -16.28
C SER A 134 -4.29 -18.78 -15.27
N SER A 135 -3.65 -18.93 -14.11
CA SER A 135 -4.14 -19.78 -13.02
C SER A 135 -5.30 -19.17 -12.22
N GLY A 136 -5.61 -17.89 -12.44
CA GLY A 136 -6.59 -17.12 -11.66
C GLY A 136 -6.07 -16.61 -10.30
N GLU A 137 -4.82 -16.90 -9.96
CA GLU A 137 -4.20 -16.48 -8.69
C GLU A 137 -3.98 -14.96 -8.64
N PHE A 138 -3.59 -14.34 -9.75
CA PHE A 138 -3.51 -12.88 -9.86
C PHE A 138 -4.86 -12.23 -9.55
N ASP A 139 -5.95 -12.77 -10.10
CA ASP A 139 -7.29 -12.23 -9.90
C ASP A 139 -7.77 -12.42 -8.46
N ARG A 140 -7.35 -13.53 -7.82
CA ARG A 140 -7.60 -13.76 -6.39
C ARG A 140 -6.88 -12.73 -5.54
N LEU A 141 -5.62 -12.40 -5.86
CA LEU A 141 -4.84 -11.37 -5.17
C LEU A 141 -5.45 -9.98 -5.41
N ALA A 142 -5.70 -9.60 -6.66
CA ALA A 142 -6.31 -8.30 -7.01
C ALA A 142 -7.64 -8.05 -6.27
N ARG A 143 -8.49 -9.08 -6.13
CA ARG A 143 -9.75 -9.00 -5.38
C ARG A 143 -9.58 -8.66 -3.89
N ILE A 144 -8.45 -9.03 -3.28
CA ILE A 144 -8.19 -8.71 -1.87
C ILE A 144 -8.18 -7.20 -1.68
N HIS A 145 -7.43 -6.49 -2.53
CA HIS A 145 -7.32 -5.04 -2.47
C HIS A 145 -8.60 -4.33 -2.89
N ALA A 146 -9.33 -4.86 -3.88
CA ALA A 146 -10.47 -4.21 -4.53
C ALA A 146 -11.68 -3.85 -3.61
N GLN A 147 -11.74 -4.36 -2.39
CA GLN A 147 -12.94 -4.26 -1.55
C GLN A 147 -12.63 -3.70 -0.15
N PHE A 148 -13.13 -2.50 0.14
CA PHE A 148 -13.07 -1.90 1.49
C PHE A 148 -13.76 -2.77 2.56
N ALA A 149 -14.72 -3.61 2.18
CA ALA A 149 -15.44 -4.48 3.12
C ALA A 149 -14.50 -5.53 3.74
N SER A 150 -13.58 -6.09 2.95
CA SER A 150 -12.59 -7.07 3.38
C SER A 150 -11.22 -6.46 3.68
N SER A 151 -10.95 -5.25 3.19
CA SER A 151 -9.63 -4.60 3.28
C SER A 151 -9.75 -3.12 3.63
N GLY A 152 -10.66 -2.80 4.55
CA GLY A 152 -10.86 -1.43 5.02
C GLY A 152 -9.58 -0.76 5.50
N GLY A 153 -8.72 -1.50 6.22
CA GLY A 153 -7.42 -1.01 6.69
C GLY A 153 -6.33 -0.88 5.62
N ALA A 154 -6.60 -1.19 4.34
CA ALA A 154 -5.64 -0.98 3.27
C ALA A 154 -5.35 0.51 3.05
N HIS A 155 -6.33 1.38 3.32
CA HIS A 155 -6.24 2.82 3.10
C HIS A 155 -6.86 3.60 4.26
N SER A 156 -6.80 4.92 4.18
CA SER A 156 -7.45 5.89 5.06
C SER A 156 -6.90 5.96 6.49
N GLY A 157 -5.73 5.37 6.74
CA GLY A 157 -5.20 5.27 8.09
C GLY A 157 -3.84 4.60 8.23
N PRO A 158 -3.37 4.45 9.48
CA PRO A 158 -1.99 4.05 9.79
C PRO A 158 -1.61 2.63 9.33
N ALA A 159 -2.59 1.78 9.00
CA ALA A 159 -2.34 0.46 8.43
C ALA A 159 -1.90 0.49 6.96
N PHE A 160 -1.99 1.62 6.25
CA PHE A 160 -1.67 1.74 4.82
C PHE A 160 -0.32 1.08 4.44
N LEU A 161 0.78 1.49 5.08
CA LEU A 161 2.12 0.97 4.81
C LEU A 161 2.29 -0.51 5.18
N PRO A 162 2.00 -0.95 6.43
CA PRO A 162 2.16 -2.36 6.80
C PRO A 162 1.21 -3.29 6.02
N TRP A 163 -0.02 -2.86 5.71
CA TRP A 163 -0.96 -3.63 4.90
C TRP A 163 -0.41 -3.89 3.50
N HIS A 164 0.05 -2.83 2.81
CA HIS A 164 0.60 -2.97 1.46
C HIS A 164 1.93 -3.74 1.45
N ARG A 165 2.79 -3.61 2.47
CA ARG A 165 4.00 -4.42 2.62
C ARG A 165 3.69 -5.91 2.66
N GLU A 166 2.70 -6.29 3.47
CA GLU A 166 2.26 -7.68 3.58
C GLU A 166 1.65 -8.15 2.25
N TYR A 167 0.83 -7.32 1.61
CA TYR A 167 0.22 -7.61 0.33
C TYR A 167 1.26 -7.82 -0.79
N MET A 168 2.28 -6.97 -0.87
CA MET A 168 3.39 -7.13 -1.83
C MET A 168 4.17 -8.42 -1.59
N LYS A 169 4.38 -8.82 -0.33
CA LYS A 169 4.99 -10.10 0.00
C LYS A 169 4.17 -11.28 -0.54
N ARG A 170 2.84 -11.23 -0.47
CA ARG A 170 2.00 -12.29 -1.04
C ARG A 170 2.16 -12.40 -2.55
N VAL A 171 2.15 -11.27 -3.23
CA VAL A 171 2.32 -11.23 -4.70
C VAL A 171 3.70 -11.78 -5.06
N GLU A 172 4.74 -11.37 -4.35
CA GLU A 172 6.10 -11.92 -4.53
C GLU A 172 6.16 -13.44 -4.27
N ILE A 173 5.51 -13.96 -3.23
CA ILE A 173 5.40 -15.40 -2.99
C ILE A 173 4.71 -16.11 -4.17
N ALA A 174 3.62 -15.55 -4.70
CA ALA A 174 2.88 -16.15 -5.82
C ALA A 174 3.74 -16.18 -7.10
N LEU A 175 4.45 -15.10 -7.39
CA LEU A 175 5.40 -15.04 -8.50
C LEU A 175 6.52 -16.06 -8.31
N ARG A 176 7.05 -16.17 -7.09
CA ARG A 176 8.16 -17.08 -6.77
C ARG A 176 7.77 -18.55 -6.77
N GLN A 177 6.48 -18.85 -6.65
CA GLN A 177 5.97 -20.20 -6.86
C GLN A 177 6.15 -20.65 -8.32
N VAL A 178 6.14 -19.70 -9.27
CA VAL A 178 6.45 -19.95 -10.68
C VAL A 178 7.96 -20.03 -10.89
N ASP A 179 8.72 -19.11 -10.29
CA ASP A 179 10.17 -19.08 -10.39
C ASP A 179 10.84 -18.70 -9.06
N PRO A 180 11.53 -19.61 -8.35
CA PRO A 180 12.01 -19.36 -6.99
C PRO A 180 13.06 -18.25 -6.87
N GLU A 181 13.68 -17.81 -7.97
CA GLU A 181 14.76 -16.83 -7.96
C GLU A 181 14.31 -15.40 -8.26
N ILE A 182 13.09 -15.19 -8.77
CA ILE A 182 12.61 -13.84 -9.06
C ILE A 182 12.26 -13.08 -7.77
N ALA A 183 12.30 -11.76 -7.85
CA ALA A 183 11.78 -10.85 -6.85
C ALA A 183 10.77 -9.92 -7.53
N LEU A 184 9.81 -9.39 -6.77
CA LEU A 184 8.90 -8.37 -7.29
C LEU A 184 9.70 -7.08 -7.54
N PRO A 185 9.89 -6.60 -8.78
CA PRO A 185 10.62 -5.36 -8.99
C PRO A 185 9.81 -4.17 -8.45
N TYR A 186 10.48 -3.03 -8.29
CA TYR A 186 9.83 -1.76 -8.00
C TYR A 186 9.96 -0.80 -9.19
N TRP A 187 8.99 0.10 -9.32
CA TRP A 187 9.03 1.19 -10.29
C TRP A 187 9.35 2.50 -9.56
N ASP A 188 10.58 2.99 -9.75
CA ASP A 188 10.97 4.30 -9.24
C ASP A 188 10.42 5.42 -10.14
N SER A 189 9.19 5.85 -9.85
CA SER A 189 8.54 6.90 -10.65
C SER A 189 9.22 8.27 -10.56
N THR A 190 10.15 8.50 -9.62
CA THR A 190 10.91 9.77 -9.55
C THR A 190 11.78 10.00 -10.78
N LEU A 191 12.26 8.91 -11.39
CA LEU A 191 13.01 8.97 -12.64
C LEU A 191 12.14 9.48 -13.79
N ASP A 192 10.85 9.14 -13.79
CA ASP A 192 9.86 9.56 -14.78
C ASP A 192 9.42 11.01 -14.56
N GLU A 193 9.25 11.44 -13.29
CA GLU A 193 8.95 12.83 -12.92
C GLU A 193 10.04 13.81 -13.40
N ASN A 194 11.30 13.37 -13.38
CA ASN A 194 12.46 14.18 -13.78
C ASN A 194 12.68 14.25 -15.31
N MET A 195 11.85 13.58 -16.11
CA MET A 195 11.94 13.66 -17.57
C MET A 195 11.31 14.97 -18.09
N PRO A 196 11.80 15.53 -19.23
CA PRO A 196 11.12 16.66 -19.87
C PRO A 196 9.65 16.36 -20.23
N ASN A 197 9.37 15.11 -20.55
CA ASN A 197 8.04 14.57 -20.75
C ASN A 197 7.98 13.15 -20.18
N SER A 198 7.30 12.98 -19.06
CA SER A 198 7.16 11.70 -18.35
C SER A 198 6.42 10.62 -19.16
N LYS A 199 5.64 11.01 -20.18
CA LYS A 199 4.94 10.08 -21.09
C LYS A 199 5.89 9.34 -22.02
N ASP A 200 7.08 9.90 -22.27
CA ASP A 200 8.09 9.29 -23.14
C ASP A 200 8.92 8.22 -22.40
N SER A 201 8.56 7.91 -21.16
CA SER A 201 9.23 6.87 -20.37
C SER A 201 9.15 5.51 -21.04
N ILE A 202 10.27 4.79 -20.99
CA ILE A 202 10.38 3.41 -21.47
C ILE A 202 9.40 2.47 -20.76
N MET A 203 8.92 2.83 -19.56
CA MET A 203 7.90 2.09 -18.81
C MET A 203 6.69 1.75 -19.66
N TRP A 204 6.30 2.63 -20.59
CA TRP A 204 5.09 2.53 -21.41
C TRP A 204 5.32 1.90 -22.78
N THR A 205 6.46 1.24 -22.98
CA THR A 205 6.79 0.52 -24.22
C THR A 205 6.42 -0.96 -24.15
N ASN A 206 6.40 -1.64 -25.31
CA ASN A 206 6.08 -3.06 -25.39
C ASN A 206 7.11 -3.99 -24.75
N GLU A 207 8.34 -3.52 -24.55
CA GLU A 207 9.35 -4.28 -23.81
C GLU A 207 9.14 -4.22 -22.28
N PHE A 208 8.36 -3.25 -21.81
CA PHE A 208 8.10 -3.01 -20.39
C PHE A 208 6.63 -3.25 -20.06
N MET A 209 5.85 -2.21 -19.74
CA MET A 209 4.48 -2.39 -19.24
C MET A 209 3.43 -2.43 -20.35
N GLY A 210 3.83 -2.25 -21.61
CA GLY A 210 2.95 -2.29 -22.77
C GLY A 210 2.46 -0.90 -23.20
N GLU A 211 2.46 -0.67 -24.51
CA GLU A 211 1.89 0.52 -25.13
C GLU A 211 0.36 0.52 -25.06
N THR A 212 -0.21 1.73 -25.21
CA THR A 212 -1.66 1.91 -25.21
C THR A 212 -2.16 2.41 -26.55
N THR A 213 -3.31 1.89 -26.98
CA THR A 213 -4.03 2.37 -28.16
C THR A 213 -5.48 2.64 -27.76
N GLY A 214 -5.94 3.88 -27.92
CA GLY A 214 -7.28 4.29 -27.47
C GLY A 214 -7.49 4.12 -25.95
N GLY A 215 -6.42 4.27 -25.17
CA GLY A 215 -6.42 4.09 -23.71
C GLY A 215 -6.41 2.63 -23.23
N SER A 216 -6.44 1.63 -24.13
CA SER A 216 -6.30 0.22 -23.78
C SER A 216 -4.88 -0.26 -24.00
N VAL A 217 -4.32 -1.01 -23.05
CA VAL A 217 -3.01 -1.65 -23.23
C VAL A 217 -3.13 -2.72 -24.30
N SER A 218 -2.50 -2.47 -25.45
CA SER A 218 -2.63 -3.27 -26.68
C SER A 218 -1.36 -4.07 -26.98
N GLY A 219 -0.22 -3.70 -26.40
CA GLY A 219 1.06 -4.34 -26.65
C GLY A 219 1.79 -4.81 -25.39
N GLY A 220 2.95 -5.43 -25.62
CA GLY A 220 3.84 -5.93 -24.57
C GLY A 220 3.34 -7.15 -23.79
N PRO A 221 3.89 -7.40 -22.59
CA PRO A 221 3.62 -8.60 -21.80
C PRO A 221 2.23 -8.62 -21.17
N PHE A 222 1.58 -7.47 -21.02
CA PHE A 222 0.28 -7.30 -20.35
C PHE A 222 -0.86 -6.91 -21.31
N ARG A 223 -0.70 -7.16 -22.62
CA ARG A 223 -1.82 -7.14 -23.56
C ARG A 223 -2.83 -8.24 -23.25
N GLU A 224 -4.09 -8.05 -23.66
CA GLU A 224 -5.18 -9.03 -23.45
C GLU A 224 -5.39 -9.39 -21.97
N TRP A 225 -5.03 -8.45 -21.08
CA TRP A 225 -5.17 -8.61 -19.64
C TRP A 225 -6.60 -8.33 -19.22
N ARG A 226 -7.42 -9.39 -19.17
CA ARG A 226 -8.82 -9.28 -18.77
C ARG A 226 -8.95 -8.77 -17.33
N THR A 227 -9.76 -7.75 -17.09
CA THR A 227 -9.98 -7.20 -15.73
C THR A 227 -11.02 -8.00 -14.96
N LEU A 228 -11.09 -7.78 -13.64
CA LEU A 228 -12.10 -8.37 -12.76
C LEU A 228 -13.54 -7.99 -13.15
N GLU A 229 -13.71 -6.82 -13.77
CA GLU A 229 -14.97 -6.30 -14.29
C GLU A 229 -15.31 -6.87 -15.68
N GLY A 230 -14.46 -7.76 -16.21
CA GLY A 230 -14.69 -8.46 -17.47
C GLY A 230 -14.22 -7.71 -18.72
N ARG A 231 -13.59 -6.53 -18.58
CA ARG A 231 -12.99 -5.84 -19.74
C ARG A 231 -11.87 -6.68 -20.34
N PRO A 232 -11.71 -6.74 -21.68
CA PRO A 232 -10.72 -7.60 -22.32
C PRO A 232 -9.27 -7.14 -22.11
N ASN A 233 -9.06 -5.86 -21.81
CA ASN A 233 -7.75 -5.26 -21.58
C ASN A 233 -7.85 -4.27 -20.41
N ILE A 234 -6.76 -4.13 -19.67
CA ILE A 234 -6.56 -3.00 -18.76
C ILE A 234 -6.50 -1.69 -19.56
N ARG A 235 -6.94 -0.61 -18.90
CA ARG A 235 -6.87 0.75 -19.44
C ARG A 235 -5.86 1.59 -18.69
N ARG A 236 -5.24 2.54 -19.39
CA ARG A 236 -4.36 3.57 -18.84
C ARG A 236 -4.58 4.88 -19.59
N ASP A 237 -4.36 5.99 -18.90
CA ASP A 237 -4.43 7.34 -19.45
C ASP A 237 -3.22 8.14 -18.96
N VAL A 238 -2.03 7.64 -19.35
CA VAL A 238 -0.75 8.03 -18.75
C VAL A 238 -0.49 9.52 -18.91
N GLY A 239 -0.30 10.19 -17.77
CA GLY A 239 -0.01 11.62 -17.67
C GLY A 239 -1.14 12.52 -18.17
N ALA A 240 -2.38 12.04 -18.23
CA ALA A 240 -3.54 12.89 -18.47
C ALA A 240 -3.87 13.74 -17.23
N LYS A 241 -3.68 13.18 -16.03
CA LYS A 241 -3.83 13.85 -14.73
C LYS A 241 -2.73 13.37 -13.80
N GLY A 242 -2.58 14.01 -12.64
CA GLY A 242 -1.59 13.59 -11.64
C GLY A 242 -0.16 13.75 -12.13
N LYS A 243 0.75 13.17 -11.36
CA LYS A 243 2.19 13.25 -11.58
C LYS A 243 2.87 12.02 -10.98
N CYS A 244 4.13 11.79 -11.32
CA CYS A 244 4.91 10.77 -10.65
C CYS A 244 5.38 11.28 -9.27
N PHE A 245 6.02 10.43 -8.47
CA PHE A 245 6.66 10.91 -7.23
C PHE A 245 7.73 11.94 -7.57
N SER A 246 7.76 13.05 -6.84
CA SER A 246 8.87 14.01 -6.88
C SER A 246 9.86 13.79 -5.74
N GLU A 247 11.10 14.24 -5.96
CA GLU A 247 12.14 14.20 -4.94
C GLU A 247 11.72 14.91 -3.65
N ASP A 248 11.03 16.05 -3.74
CA ASP A 248 10.53 16.78 -2.56
C ASP A 248 9.56 15.96 -1.71
N GLU A 249 8.71 15.14 -2.33
CA GLU A 249 7.79 14.24 -1.61
C GLU A 249 8.56 13.10 -0.92
N ILE A 250 9.62 12.59 -1.55
CA ILE A 250 10.52 11.59 -0.95
C ILE A 250 11.28 12.20 0.23
N GLN A 251 11.86 13.40 0.06
CA GLN A 251 12.59 14.11 1.10
C GLN A 251 11.68 14.48 2.28
N PHE A 252 10.42 14.85 2.02
CA PHE A 252 9.44 15.07 3.07
C PHE A 252 9.28 13.81 3.93
N MET A 253 9.05 12.64 3.32
CA MET A 253 8.92 11.36 4.02
C MET A 253 10.21 11.01 4.79
N MET A 254 11.37 11.10 4.14
CA MET A 254 12.67 10.79 4.74
C MET A 254 13.03 11.72 5.91
N GLY A 255 12.53 12.96 5.89
CA GLY A 255 12.70 13.94 6.94
C GLY A 255 11.83 13.72 8.18
N GLN A 256 10.76 12.90 8.10
CA GLN A 256 9.81 12.76 9.21
C GLN A 256 10.45 12.10 10.43
N THR A 257 10.25 12.72 11.60
CA THR A 257 10.54 12.14 12.92
C THR A 257 9.26 11.84 13.71
N ASP A 258 8.14 12.45 13.31
CA ASP A 258 6.82 12.17 13.85
C ASP A 258 6.20 10.96 13.13
N ILE A 259 6.02 9.87 13.89
CA ILE A 259 5.42 8.64 13.35
C ILE A 259 3.99 8.85 12.85
N SER A 260 3.25 9.83 13.36
CA SER A 260 1.89 10.15 12.90
C SER A 260 1.86 10.78 11.51
N GLN A 261 2.99 11.28 11.00
CA GLN A 261 3.13 11.76 9.62
C GLN A 261 3.64 10.66 8.66
N VAL A 262 4.10 9.54 9.20
CA VAL A 262 4.52 8.34 8.44
C VAL A 262 3.38 7.33 8.36
N LEU A 263 2.77 7.02 9.50
CA LEU A 263 1.59 6.18 9.65
C LEU A 263 0.38 7.09 9.88
N ALA A 264 0.05 7.85 8.85
CA ALA A 264 -0.91 8.93 8.94
C ALA A 264 -2.36 8.46 9.01
N PHE A 265 -3.15 9.20 9.78
CA PHE A 265 -4.60 9.09 9.79
C PHE A 265 -5.18 9.92 8.65
N THR A 266 -5.13 9.43 7.41
CA THR A 266 -5.50 10.21 6.22
C THR A 266 -6.99 10.52 6.09
N SER A 267 -7.87 9.70 6.70
CA SER A 267 -9.28 10.02 6.95
C SER A 267 -9.60 9.93 8.45
N PRO A 268 -9.14 10.91 9.26
CA PRO A 268 -9.29 10.86 10.70
C PRO A 268 -10.75 11.11 11.10
N LYS A 269 -11.22 10.48 12.19
CA LYS A 269 -12.52 10.83 12.77
C LYS A 269 -12.50 12.25 13.32
N GLN A 270 -13.68 12.86 13.40
CA GLN A 270 -13.88 14.11 14.13
C GLN A 270 -13.32 13.98 15.56
N GLY A 271 -12.51 14.95 15.97
CA GLY A 271 -11.85 14.95 17.29
C GLY A 271 -10.54 14.16 17.36
N CYS A 272 -10.08 13.54 16.28
CA CYS A 272 -8.73 12.94 16.23
C CYS A 272 -7.66 14.03 16.42
N PRO A 273 -6.75 13.89 17.40
CA PRO A 273 -5.69 14.88 17.64
C PRO A 273 -4.62 14.84 16.55
N PHE A 274 -4.49 13.72 15.84
CA PHE A 274 -3.54 13.56 14.74
C PHE A 274 -4.19 14.02 13.44
N GLN A 275 -3.63 15.08 12.85
CA GLN A 275 -4.10 15.63 11.58
C GLN A 275 -3.04 15.37 10.50
N PRO A 276 -3.40 14.70 9.40
CA PRO A 276 -2.50 14.52 8.27
C PRO A 276 -2.36 15.84 7.49
N ASN A 277 -1.29 15.97 6.74
CA ASN A 277 -1.20 16.93 5.65
C ASN A 277 -1.12 16.19 4.31
N PHE A 278 -1.25 16.91 3.19
CA PHE A 278 -1.25 16.32 1.85
C PHE A 278 0.12 15.80 1.38
N ASN A 279 1.20 15.98 2.15
CA ASN A 279 2.54 15.47 1.83
C ASN A 279 2.82 14.10 2.45
N VAL A 280 1.98 13.59 3.35
CA VAL A 280 2.15 12.23 3.89
C VAL A 280 2.06 11.21 2.75
N ILE A 281 2.79 10.10 2.90
CA ILE A 281 3.04 9.16 1.80
C ILE A 281 1.76 8.54 1.22
N GLU A 282 0.71 8.35 2.02
CA GLU A 282 -0.56 7.84 1.51
C GLU A 282 -1.27 8.86 0.59
N TYR A 283 -1.04 10.16 0.74
CA TYR A 283 -1.53 11.14 -0.23
C TYR A 283 -0.65 11.18 -1.48
N THR A 284 0.67 11.27 -1.32
CA THR A 284 1.60 11.44 -2.44
C THR A 284 1.75 10.18 -3.29
N HIS A 285 1.61 8.97 -2.73
CA HIS A 285 1.54 7.74 -3.55
C HIS A 285 0.31 7.69 -4.46
N GLY A 286 -0.74 8.43 -4.12
CA GLY A 286 -1.93 8.57 -4.94
C GLY A 286 -1.66 9.36 -6.24
N ASN A 287 -0.64 10.22 -6.27
CA ASN A 287 -0.28 10.95 -7.49
C ASN A 287 0.08 9.99 -8.65
N PRO A 288 1.00 9.02 -8.48
CA PRO A 288 1.27 8.00 -9.51
C PRO A 288 0.05 7.15 -9.92
N HIS A 289 -0.88 6.88 -9.00
CA HIS A 289 -2.14 6.21 -9.34
C HIS A 289 -2.96 7.01 -10.36
N ILE A 290 -3.15 8.30 -10.06
CA ILE A 290 -3.86 9.22 -10.95
C ILE A 290 -3.07 9.46 -12.24
N TYR A 291 -1.73 9.46 -12.17
CA TYR A 291 -0.83 9.57 -13.33
C TYR A 291 -0.99 8.44 -14.32
N VAL A 292 -0.98 7.19 -13.88
CA VAL A 292 -1.19 6.04 -14.78
C VAL A 292 -2.62 6.04 -15.32
N GLY A 293 -3.58 6.45 -14.49
CA GLY A 293 -4.98 6.54 -14.87
C GLY A 293 -5.60 5.19 -15.20
N GLY A 294 -6.75 5.20 -15.88
CA GLY A 294 -7.46 3.97 -16.25
C GLY A 294 -7.75 3.07 -15.04
N GLU A 295 -7.28 1.82 -15.05
CA GLU A 295 -7.51 0.91 -13.91
C GLU A 295 -6.78 1.37 -12.64
N MET A 296 -5.61 2.02 -12.76
CA MET A 296 -4.86 2.56 -11.61
C MET A 296 -5.52 3.77 -10.95
N PHE A 297 -6.52 4.38 -11.58
CA PHE A 297 -7.15 5.62 -11.11
C PHE A 297 -7.97 5.42 -9.82
N ASP A 298 -8.66 4.29 -9.68
CA ASP A 298 -9.57 4.01 -8.56
C ASP A 298 -9.04 2.87 -7.68
N GLN A 299 -9.14 3.02 -6.34
CA GLN A 299 -8.66 2.02 -5.39
C GLN A 299 -9.29 0.65 -5.63
N ALA A 300 -10.55 0.58 -6.04
CA ALA A 300 -11.23 -0.69 -6.25
C ALA A 300 -10.71 -1.46 -7.48
N THR A 301 -10.15 -0.75 -8.46
CA THR A 301 -9.72 -1.33 -9.74
C THR A 301 -8.20 -1.40 -9.90
N ALA A 302 -7.43 -0.64 -9.13
CA ALA A 302 -5.99 -0.49 -9.32
C ALA A 302 -5.24 -1.83 -9.30
N GLY A 303 -5.67 -2.78 -8.47
CA GLY A 303 -5.11 -4.13 -8.42
C GLY A 303 -5.21 -4.94 -9.73
N ASN A 304 -6.02 -4.52 -10.70
CA ASN A 304 -6.09 -5.14 -12.03
C ASN A 304 -4.81 -4.94 -12.85
N ASP A 305 -4.12 -3.81 -12.68
CA ASP A 305 -2.94 -3.45 -13.48
C ASP A 305 -1.64 -3.95 -12.81
N PRO A 306 -0.81 -4.76 -13.48
CA PRO A 306 0.49 -5.19 -12.94
C PRO A 306 1.42 -4.05 -12.48
N VAL A 307 1.27 -2.83 -13.01
CA VAL A 307 2.02 -1.63 -12.54
C VAL A 307 1.76 -1.35 -11.07
N PHE A 308 0.56 -1.63 -10.56
CA PHE A 308 0.18 -1.46 -9.15
C PHE A 308 1.21 -2.06 -8.19
N TYR A 309 1.63 -3.29 -8.48
CA TYR A 309 2.50 -4.06 -7.59
C TYR A 309 3.93 -3.52 -7.61
N MET A 310 4.39 -3.01 -8.75
CA MET A 310 5.70 -2.36 -8.86
C MET A 310 5.70 -0.98 -8.18
N HIS A 311 4.60 -0.24 -8.30
CA HIS A 311 4.39 1.04 -7.60
C HIS A 311 4.40 0.85 -6.08
N HIS A 312 3.59 -0.08 -5.54
CA HIS A 312 3.57 -0.33 -4.11
C HIS A 312 4.86 -1.00 -3.57
N SER A 313 5.61 -1.72 -4.43
CA SER A 313 6.96 -2.16 -4.10
C SER A 313 7.92 -0.98 -3.92
N PHE A 314 7.76 0.10 -4.69
CA PHE A 314 8.53 1.34 -4.52
C PHE A 314 8.10 2.13 -3.28
N VAL A 315 6.80 2.21 -3.00
CA VAL A 315 6.29 2.78 -1.73
C VAL A 315 6.86 2.04 -0.52
N ASP A 316 6.92 0.71 -0.56
CA ASP A 316 7.54 -0.11 0.47
C ASP A 316 9.06 0.12 0.57
N TYR A 317 9.74 0.32 -0.56
CA TYR A 317 11.16 0.69 -0.59
C TYR A 317 11.41 2.04 0.09
N ILE A 318 10.62 3.07 -0.21
CA ILE A 318 10.70 4.39 0.44
C ILE A 318 10.50 4.25 1.96
N TRP A 319 9.45 3.53 2.38
CA TRP A 319 9.20 3.33 3.81
C TRP A 319 10.33 2.56 4.49
N GLU A 320 10.90 1.57 3.82
CA GLU A 320 12.03 0.82 4.36
C GLU A 320 13.31 1.67 4.46
N MET A 321 13.57 2.56 3.51
CA MET A 321 14.68 3.52 3.61
C MET A 321 14.50 4.43 4.84
N TRP A 322 13.30 5.00 5.01
CA TRP A 322 12.97 5.78 6.20
C TRP A 322 13.20 4.96 7.47
N ARG A 323 12.70 3.72 7.50
CA ARG A 323 12.80 2.81 8.64
C ARG A 323 14.25 2.49 9.00
N GLN A 324 15.11 2.20 8.02
CA GLN A 324 16.53 1.97 8.26
C GLN A 324 17.25 3.23 8.77
N SER A 325 16.86 4.41 8.28
CA SER A 325 17.49 5.68 8.67
C SER A 325 17.03 6.23 10.03
N LYS A 326 15.78 5.96 10.45
CA LYS A 326 15.17 6.55 11.66
C LYS A 326 14.82 5.52 12.75
N GLN A 327 14.41 4.30 12.38
CA GLN A 327 13.86 3.35 13.35
C GLN A 327 14.93 2.78 14.30
N VAL A 328 16.21 2.77 13.90
CA VAL A 328 17.32 2.40 14.82
C VAL A 328 17.38 3.34 16.04
N THR A 329 16.95 4.60 15.89
CA THR A 329 16.89 5.61 16.97
C THR A 329 15.55 5.60 17.71
N ILE A 330 14.44 5.30 17.04
CA ILE A 330 13.06 5.36 17.58
C ILE A 330 12.69 4.13 18.45
N ILE A 331 13.40 3.00 18.33
CA ILE A 331 13.18 1.81 19.18
C ILE A 331 13.26 2.10 20.68
N TYR A 332 14.04 3.11 21.10
CA TYR A 332 14.09 3.53 22.52
C TYR A 332 12.82 4.25 23.00
N VAL A 333 12.08 4.92 22.11
CA VAL A 333 10.91 5.74 22.46
C VAL A 333 9.61 4.96 22.30
N LEU A 334 9.47 4.13 21.27
CA LEU A 334 8.21 3.43 20.97
C LEU A 334 7.84 2.35 21.98
N LEU A 335 8.77 1.78 22.75
CA LEU A 335 8.40 0.78 23.76
C LEU A 335 7.52 1.36 24.90
N HIS A 336 7.39 2.69 25.03
CA HIS A 336 6.66 3.33 26.14
C HIS A 336 5.38 4.09 25.74
N SER A 337 5.03 4.23 24.46
CA SER A 337 3.89 5.08 24.03
C SER A 337 2.81 4.36 23.19
N PHE A 338 2.83 3.03 23.11
CA PHE A 338 1.87 2.28 22.28
C PHE A 338 0.47 2.14 22.90
N GLU A 339 0.27 2.42 24.19
CA GLU A 339 -1.04 2.28 24.83
C GLU A 339 -2.04 3.40 24.47
N ASP A 340 -1.57 4.63 24.25
CA ASP A 340 -2.45 5.77 23.93
C ASP A 340 -2.94 5.77 22.46
N PHE A 341 -2.26 5.05 21.57
CA PHE A 341 -2.62 4.94 20.14
C PHE A 341 -3.86 4.05 19.89
N LEU A 342 -4.22 3.18 20.86
CA LEU A 342 -5.29 2.19 20.73
C LEU A 342 -6.71 2.77 20.86
N VAL A 343 -6.87 3.94 21.45
CA VAL A 343 -8.19 4.42 21.92
C VAL A 343 -9.03 5.10 20.82
N ILE A 344 -8.44 5.50 19.68
CA ILE A 344 -9.08 6.46 18.74
C ILE A 344 -9.62 5.80 17.44
N VAL A 345 -9.31 4.52 17.19
CA VAL A 345 -9.44 3.92 15.85
C VAL A 345 -10.29 2.65 15.89
N LYS A 346 -11.28 2.51 14.99
CA LYS A 346 -12.00 1.24 14.81
C LYS A 346 -10.98 0.16 14.44
N ASP A 347 -11.03 -0.97 15.13
CA ASP A 347 -10.12 -2.13 15.09
C ASP A 347 -9.44 -2.42 13.73
N GLN A 348 -10.09 -2.15 12.58
CA GLN A 348 -9.61 -2.52 11.24
C GLN A 348 -8.36 -1.80 10.75
N HIS A 349 -8.14 -0.56 11.19
CA HIS A 349 -7.05 0.28 10.69
C HIS A 349 -5.77 0.18 11.55
N PHE A 350 -5.76 -0.63 12.62
CA PHE A 350 -4.62 -0.71 13.55
C PHE A 350 -4.15 -2.14 13.89
N HIS A 351 -5.04 -3.15 13.97
CA HIS A 351 -4.62 -4.54 14.24
C HIS A 351 -3.67 -5.13 13.19
N LEU A 352 -3.55 -4.46 12.04
CA LEU A 352 -2.66 -4.81 10.94
C LEU A 352 -1.28 -4.17 11.02
N ALA A 353 -1.02 -3.26 11.98
CA ALA A 353 0.26 -2.56 12.08
C ALA A 353 1.26 -3.26 13.02
N ILE A 354 0.77 -3.88 14.11
CA ILE A 354 1.60 -4.38 15.22
C ILE A 354 2.59 -5.49 14.81
N PRO A 355 2.26 -6.48 13.95
CA PRO A 355 3.20 -7.56 13.61
C PRO A 355 4.39 -7.16 12.73
N PHE A 356 4.37 -5.96 12.14
CA PHE A 356 5.24 -5.60 11.01
C PHE A 356 6.40 -4.67 11.36
N PHE A 357 6.47 -4.19 12.61
CA PHE A 357 7.59 -3.38 13.09
C PHE A 357 8.86 -4.19 13.41
N THR A 358 8.76 -5.52 13.55
CA THR A 358 9.83 -6.36 14.13
C THR A 358 10.36 -7.48 13.24
N LYS A 359 9.78 -7.76 12.07
CA LYS A 359 10.04 -9.04 11.37
C LYS A 359 10.97 -8.89 10.15
N LYS A 360 12.08 -9.65 10.18
CA LYS A 360 13.09 -9.73 9.11
C LYS A 360 12.44 -10.18 7.79
N ARG A 361 12.79 -9.49 6.69
CA ARG A 361 12.41 -9.84 5.31
C ARG A 361 12.85 -11.27 4.97
N VAL A 362 11.96 -12.02 4.33
CA VAL A 362 12.14 -13.39 3.83
C VAL A 362 12.44 -13.37 2.35
#